data_AF-A0A1H4EV90-F1
#
_entry.id   AF-A0A1H4EV90-F1
#
_cell.length_a   1.000
_cell.length_b   1.000
_cell.length_c   1.000
_cell.angle_alpha   90.00
_cell.angle_beta   90.00
_cell.angle_gamma   90.00
#
_symmetry.space_group_name_H-M   'P 1'
#
loop_
_entity.id
_entity.type
_entity.pdbx_description
1 polymer ?
#
loop_
_entity_poly.entity_id
_entity_poly.type
_entity_poly.pdbx_seq_one_letter_code
_entity_poly.pdbx_strand_id
1 'polypeptide(L)' 'MIHIEGNQIAELYVDYFFWNQGIGAKLIEFAKDEYDVSFLWTLEKITDAIRFYESHGFTLNGQRKFEEGTTEYLVMLER' A
#
# COMPACT_ATOMS: atom_id res chain seq x y z
N MET A 1 6.73 -9.28 -3.65
CA MET A 1 6.26 -9.96 -2.43
C MET A 1 5.17 -9.11 -1.82
N ILE A 2 4.16 -9.74 -1.25
CA ILE A 2 3.07 -9.07 -0.55
C ILE A 2 2.84 -9.80 0.78
N HIS A 3 2.62 -9.04 1.85
CA HIS A 3 2.34 -9.55 3.18
C HIS A 3 1.04 -8.94 3.68
N ILE A 4 0.16 -9.80 4.21
CA ILE A 4 -1.17 -9.42 4.68
C ILE A 4 -1.30 -9.84 6.14
N GLU A 5 -1.74 -8.91 6.98
CA GLU A 5 -2.01 -9.13 8.40
C GLU A 5 -3.47 -8.80 8.69
N GLY A 6 -4.30 -9.82 8.90
CA GLY A 6 -5.74 -9.63 9.03
C GLY A 6 -6.34 -8.99 7.78
N ASN A 7 -6.88 -7.78 7.92
CA ASN A 7 -7.45 -6.98 6.85
C ASN A 7 -6.49 -5.87 6.34
N GLN A 8 -5.21 -5.91 6.71
CA GLN A 8 -4.21 -4.92 6.30
C GLN A 8 -3.26 -5.50 5.24
N ILE A 9 -2.95 -4.72 4.20
CA ILE A 9 -1.73 -4.95 3.41
C ILE A 9 -0.56 -4.37 4.22
N ALA A 10 0.17 -5.23 4.92
CA ALA A 10 1.28 -4.83 5.79
C ALA A 10 2.51 -4.42 4.97
N GLU A 11 2.81 -5.17 3.90
CA GLU A 11 3.93 -4.89 3.01
C GLU A 11 3.57 -5.22 1.55
N LEU A 12 3.97 -4.35 0.63
CA LEU A 12 3.99 -4.65 -0.80
C LEU A 12 5.32 -4.15 -1.36
N TYR A 13 6.16 -5.09 -1.79
CA TYR A 13 7.46 -4.80 -2.36
C TYR A 13 7.62 -5.46 -3.73
N VAL A 14 8.02 -4.65 -4.71
CA VAL A 14 8.43 -5.11 -6.04
C VAL A 14 9.82 -4.55 -6.28
N ASP A 15 10.75 -5.42 -6.66
CA ASP A 15 12.10 -4.99 -7.01
C ASP A 15 12.08 -4.02 -8.20
N TYR A 16 12.94 -3.01 -8.20
CA TYR A 16 12.97 -1.95 -9.20
C TYR A 16 13.20 -2.49 -10.62
N PHE A 17 13.90 -3.62 -10.76
CA PHE A 17 14.08 -4.29 -12.06
C PHE A 17 12.74 -4.74 -12.69
N PHE A 18 11.71 -4.97 -11.88
CA PHE A 18 10.39 -5.42 -12.30
C PHE A 18 9.32 -4.32 -12.31
N TRP A 19 9.72 -3.06 -12.08
CA TRP A 19 8.79 -1.93 -12.18
C TRP A 19 8.29 -1.75 -13.61
N ASN A 20 7.08 -1.19 -13.74
CA ASN A 20 6.37 -1.01 -15.01
C ASN A 20 6.05 -2.29 -15.80
N GLN A 21 6.20 -3.47 -15.18
CA GLN A 21 5.80 -4.76 -15.77
C GLN A 21 4.45 -5.27 -15.23
N GLY A 22 3.73 -4.43 -14.46
CA GLY A 22 2.42 -4.77 -13.88
C GLY A 22 2.47 -5.77 -12.72
N ILE A 23 3.65 -6.09 -12.18
CA ILE A 23 3.78 -7.03 -11.05
C ILE A 23 3.09 -6.51 -9.79
N GLY A 24 3.27 -5.23 -9.47
CA GLY A 24 2.59 -4.60 -8.33
C GLY A 24 1.06 -4.66 -8.48
N ALA A 25 0.55 -4.35 -9.67
CA ALA A 25 -0.88 -4.43 -9.98
C ALA A 25 -1.42 -5.85 -9.79
N LYS A 26 -0.71 -6.87 -10.27
CA LYS A 26 -1.12 -8.26 -10.06
C LYS A 26 -1.15 -8.66 -8.58
N LEU A 27 -0.18 -8.20 -7.79
CA LEU A 27 -0.13 -8.51 -6.36
C LEU A 27 -1.27 -7.85 -5.58
N ILE A 28 -1.60 -6.60 -5.90
CA ILE A 28 -2.68 -5.89 -5.19
C ILE A 28 -4.07 -6.40 -5.57
N GLU A 29 -4.31 -6.72 -6.84
CA GLU A 29 -5.57 -7.34 -7.25
C GLU A 29 -5.72 -8.74 -6.63
N PHE A 30 -4.66 -9.56 -6.63
CA PHE A 30 -4.66 -10.84 -5.90
C PHE A 30 -5.02 -10.67 -4.42
N ALA A 31 -4.47 -9.65 -3.74
CA ALA A 31 -4.81 -9.38 -2.34
C ALA A 31 -6.28 -9.01 -2.15
N LYS A 32 -6.83 -8.18 -3.04
CA LYS A 32 -8.23 -7.73 -2.97
C LYS A 32 -9.23 -8.85 -3.25
N ASP A 33 -8.87 -9.76 -4.15
CA ASP A 33 -9.72 -10.87 -4.59
C ASP A 33 -9.71 -12.03 -3.58
N GLU A 34 -8.56 -12.37 -3.03
CA GLU A 34 -8.39 -13.56 -2.19
C GLU A 34 -8.50 -13.28 -0.68
N TYR A 35 -8.38 -12.01 -0.26
CA TYR A 35 -8.37 -11.60 1.14
C TYR A 35 -9.29 -10.40 1.39
N ASP A 36 -9.77 -10.28 2.64
CA ASP A 36 -10.58 -9.14 3.09
C ASP A 36 -9.72 -7.92 3.44
N VAL A 37 -8.76 -7.58 2.57
CA VAL A 37 -7.92 -6.39 2.76
C VAL A 37 -8.78 -5.14 2.64
N SER A 38 -8.73 -4.26 3.63
CA SER A 38 -9.54 -3.03 3.67
C SER A 38 -8.68 -1.77 3.79
N PHE A 39 -7.44 -1.89 4.27
CA PHE A 39 -6.58 -0.73 4.45
C PHE A 39 -5.09 -1.06 4.34
N LEU A 40 -4.29 0.01 4.22
CA LEU A 40 -2.83 -0.04 4.31
C LEU A 40 -2.28 1.28 4.84
N TRP A 41 -1.07 1.21 5.38
CA TRP A 41 -0.28 2.40 5.73
C TRP A 41 0.87 2.55 4.74
N THR A 42 1.12 3.77 4.28
CA THR A 42 2.29 4.08 3.43
C THR A 42 2.93 5.38 3.84
N LEU A 43 4.22 5.55 3.50
CA LEU A 43 4.95 6.78 3.78
C LEU A 43 4.34 7.95 3.00
N GLU A 44 3.95 9.00 3.72
CA GLU A 44 3.30 10.20 3.18
C GLU A 44 4.12 10.83 2.04
N LYS A 45 5.45 10.82 2.19
CA LYS A 45 6.36 11.42 1.20
C LYS A 45 6.48 10.63 -0.10
N ILE A 46 6.11 9.34 -0.10
CA ILE A 46 6.22 8.48 -1.29
C ILE A 46 4.94 8.63 -2.12
N THR A 47 4.83 9.78 -2.77
CA THR A 47 3.63 10.15 -3.55
C THR A 47 3.30 9.16 -4.68
N ASP A 48 4.30 8.51 -5.28
CA ASP A 48 4.08 7.49 -6.31
C ASP A 48 3.45 6.21 -5.74
N ALA A 49 3.76 5.84 -4.48
CA ALA A 49 3.10 4.72 -3.82
C ALA A 49 1.63 5.05 -3.53
N ILE A 50 1.35 6.26 -3.04
CA ILE A 50 -0.03 6.73 -2.80
C ILE A 50 -0.83 6.67 -4.10
N ARG A 51 -0.31 7.24 -5.20
CA ARG A 51 -0.97 7.21 -6.51
C ARG A 51 -1.18 5.78 -7.03
N PHE A 52 -0.22 4.90 -6.82
CA PHE A 52 -0.35 3.48 -7.16
C PHE A 52 -1.51 2.85 -6.40
N TYR A 53 -1.64 3.05 -5.09
CA TYR A 53 -2.75 2.50 -4.32
C TYR A 53 -4.09 3.13 -4.71
N GLU A 54 -4.13 4.44 -4.95
CA GLU A 54 -5.33 5.15 -5.44
C GLU A 54 -5.82 4.59 -6.78
N SER A 55 -4.91 4.30 -7.72
CA SER A 55 -5.28 3.70 -9.01
C SER A 55 -5.84 2.29 -8.89
N HIS A 56 -5.65 1.62 -7.74
CA HIS A 56 -6.16 0.26 -7.47
C HIS A 56 -7.34 0.25 -6.48
N GLY A 57 -7.97 1.42 -6.26
CA GLY A 57 -9.25 1.53 -5.54
C GLY A 57 -9.13 1.83 -4.05
N PHE A 58 -7.94 2.16 -3.55
CA PHE A 58 -7.78 2.70 -2.20
C PHE A 58 -7.94 4.24 -2.22
N THR A 59 -8.22 4.86 -1.09
CA THR A 59 -8.32 6.32 -0.96
C THR A 59 -7.79 6.77 0.38
N LEU A 60 -7.09 7.91 0.43
CA LEU A 60 -6.66 8.53 1.68
C LEU A 60 -7.86 8.83 2.58
N ASN A 61 -7.83 8.34 3.82
CA ASN A 61 -8.91 8.57 4.79
C ASN A 61 -8.62 9.71 5.77
N GLY A 62 -7.44 10.35 5.65
CA GLY A 62 -6.99 11.44 6.50
C GLY A 62 -6.31 11.02 7.81
N GLN A 63 -6.25 9.72 8.13
CA GLN A 63 -5.46 9.25 9.27
C GLN A 63 -3.97 9.32 8.96
N ARG A 64 -3.22 9.77 9.97
CA ARG A 64 -1.78 10.04 9.87
C ARG A 64 -1.11 9.74 11.20
N LYS A 65 0.05 9.09 11.17
CA LYS A 65 0.86 8.79 12.36
C LYS A 65 2.35 8.93 12.06
N PHE A 66 3.16 9.07 13.09
CA PHE A 66 4.61 8.95 12.93
C PHE A 66 4.98 7.52 12.60
N GLU A 67 5.96 7.36 11.71
CA GLU A 67 6.69 6.10 11.60
C GLU A 67 7.63 5.96 12.81
N GLU A 68 7.60 4.79 13.45
CA GLU A 68 8.34 4.58 14.69
C GLU A 68 9.85 4.67 14.45
N GLY A 69 10.53 5.49 15.26
CA GLY A 69 11.97 5.69 15.15
C GLY A 69 12.41 6.64 14.03
N THR A 70 11.49 7.29 13.31
CA THR A 70 11.80 8.28 12.26
C THR A 70 11.06 9.60 12.49
N THR A 71 11.35 10.61 11.67
CA THR A 71 10.60 11.89 11.64
C THR A 71 9.54 11.91 10.53
N GLU A 72 9.38 10.77 9.84
CA GLU A 72 8.49 10.63 8.71
C GLU A 72 7.07 10.27 9.17
N TYR A 73 6.12 10.50 8.29
CA TYR A 73 4.71 10.22 8.55
C TYR A 73 4.22 9.10 7.66
N LEU A 74 3.38 8.25 8.25
CA LEU A 74 2.55 7.29 7.54
C LEU A 74 1.15 7.88 7.38
N VAL A 75 0.55 7.67 6.22
CA VAL A 75 -0.87 7.95 5.94
C VAL A 75 -1.60 6.65 5.69
N MET A 76 -2.87 6.59 6.08
CA MET A 76 -3.71 5.42 5.83
C MET A 76 -4.54 5.61 4.57
N LEU A 77 -4.64 4.54 3.79
CA LEU A 77 -5.56 4.44 2.68
C LEU A 77 -6.52 3.26 2.92
N GLU A 78 -7.79 3.45 2.58
CA GLU A 78 -8.87 2.46 2.75
C GLU A 78 -9.58 2.19 1.42
N ARG A 79 -10.17 0.99 1.25
CA ARG A 79 -11.00 0.59 0.09
C ARG A 79 -12.45 0.34 0.45
#